data_AF-A0A2D9Q3J2-F1
#
_entry.id   AF-A0A2D9Q3J2-F1
#
_cell.length_a   1.000
_cell.length_b   1.000
_cell.length_c   1.000
_cell.angle_alpha   90.00
_cell.angle_beta   90.00
_cell.angle_gamma   90.00
#
_symmetry.space_group_name_H-M   'P 1'
#
loop_
_entity.id
_entity.type
_entity.pdbx_description
1 polymer ?
#
loop_
_entity_poly.entity_id
_entity_poly.type
_entity_poly.pdbx_seq_one_letter_code
_entity_poly.pdbx_strand_id
1 'polypeptide(L)'
;MPHNRPNTMVENVPTLAELRSHRYVKRAKDSDSGITHGRFWEQTGIIHESGCKEECGKRCVRNRQHTLRISVSFAQALRSKPGPKGRRSSRVPGPTPDESYVQPGQRANGLPHQLRRQLCLLFSMPNDRIQRMLEEDMAYKPEKGKVAVGVVMPNLDKAMQELYRWLVKANPDLRFHPALKRRWAPAVCRLMEMHWRIQHPK
;
A
#
# COMPACT_ATOMS: atom_id res chain seq x y z
N MET A 1 5.91 -1.78 44.65
CA MET A 1 6.24 -1.01 43.43
C MET A 1 6.67 -1.98 42.33
N PRO A 2 5.79 -2.43 41.42
CA PRO A 2 6.24 -3.23 40.29
C PRO A 2 6.76 -2.30 39.18
N HIS A 3 8.03 -2.46 38.82
CA HIS A 3 8.63 -1.78 37.68
C HIS A 3 7.95 -2.23 36.39
N ASN A 4 7.13 -1.34 35.84
CA ASN A 4 6.53 -1.47 34.52
C ASN A 4 7.65 -1.26 33.49
N ARG A 5 8.38 -2.33 33.12
CA ARG A 5 9.30 -2.28 31.97
C ARG A 5 8.44 -2.06 30.73
N PRO A 6 8.61 -0.99 29.95
CA PRO A 6 7.96 -0.91 28.66
C PRO A 6 8.52 -2.07 27.82
N ASN A 7 7.68 -3.07 27.57
CA ASN A 7 8.01 -4.13 26.64
C ASN A 7 8.07 -3.46 25.25
N THR A 8 9.24 -2.95 24.87
CA THR A 8 9.48 -2.23 23.63
C THR A 8 9.46 -3.22 22.48
N MET A 9 8.25 -3.64 22.12
CA MET A 9 8.03 -4.52 20.98
C MET A 9 8.59 -3.90 19.71
N VAL A 10 9.20 -4.76 18.90
CA VAL A 10 9.88 -4.39 17.66
C VAL A 10 8.85 -3.97 16.62
N GLU A 11 9.10 -2.85 15.94
CA GLU A 11 8.24 -2.39 14.86
C GLU A 11 8.39 -3.31 13.64
N ASN A 12 7.30 -3.56 12.92
CA ASN A 12 7.34 -4.30 11.66
C ASN A 12 7.96 -3.43 10.56
N VAL A 13 9.25 -3.65 10.26
CA VAL A 13 10.02 -2.88 9.26
C VAL A 13 10.52 -3.81 8.13
N PRO A 14 9.64 -4.23 7.20
CA PRO A 14 10.00 -5.20 6.17
C PRO A 14 10.99 -4.63 5.15
N THR A 15 11.81 -5.53 4.60
CA THR A 15 12.62 -5.32 3.37
C THR A 15 11.74 -5.19 2.14
N LEU A 16 12.31 -4.68 1.05
CA LEU A 16 11.62 -4.62 -0.24
C LEU A 16 11.26 -6.03 -0.76
N ALA A 17 12.14 -7.01 -0.54
CA ALA A 17 11.90 -8.39 -0.92
C ALA A 17 10.73 -9.01 -0.13
N GLU A 18 10.66 -8.76 1.18
CA GLU A 18 9.53 -9.23 2.01
C GLU A 18 8.21 -8.60 1.56
N LEU A 19 8.18 -7.31 1.25
CA LEU A 19 6.96 -6.64 0.75
C LEU A 19 6.46 -7.21 -0.59
N ARG A 20 7.31 -7.92 -1.35
CA ARG A 20 6.96 -8.63 -2.60
C ARG A 20 6.58 -10.08 -2.40
N SER A 21 6.84 -10.63 -1.22
CA SER A 21 6.55 -12.02 -0.89
C SER A 21 5.05 -12.27 -0.71
N HIS A 22 4.67 -13.54 -0.75
CA HIS A 22 3.28 -13.98 -0.49
C HIS A 22 2.76 -13.60 0.91
N ARG A 23 3.65 -13.26 1.84
CA ARG A 23 3.28 -12.77 3.19
C ARG A 23 2.56 -11.43 3.12
N TYR A 24 3.02 -10.54 2.23
CA TYR A 24 2.47 -9.18 2.08
C TYR A 24 1.60 -9.03 0.82
N VAL A 25 1.76 -9.91 -0.18
CA VAL A 25 1.06 -9.84 -1.47
C VAL A 25 0.25 -11.11 -1.70
N LYS A 26 -1.05 -10.95 -1.96
CA LYS A 26 -1.92 -12.02 -2.42
C LYS A 26 -2.20 -11.83 -3.91
N ARG A 27 -1.91 -12.84 -4.71
CA ARG A 27 -2.28 -12.87 -6.13
C ARG A 27 -3.68 -13.45 -6.23
N ALA A 28 -4.63 -12.67 -6.71
CA ALA A 28 -6.04 -13.06 -6.82
C ALA A 28 -6.46 -13.01 -8.29
N LYS A 29 -6.91 -14.15 -8.83
CA LYS A 29 -7.36 -14.27 -10.23
C LYS A 29 -8.51 -13.31 -10.56
N ASP A 30 -9.35 -13.02 -9.58
CA ASP A 30 -10.58 -12.23 -9.76
C ASP A 30 -10.44 -10.75 -9.36
N SER A 31 -9.21 -10.25 -9.21
CA SER A 31 -8.99 -8.82 -8.93
C SER A 31 -8.54 -8.09 -10.19
N ASP A 32 -9.05 -6.87 -10.42
CA ASP A 32 -8.72 -6.06 -11.62
C ASP A 32 -7.22 -5.89 -11.87
N SER A 33 -6.40 -5.96 -10.81
CA SER A 33 -4.95 -5.84 -10.86
C SER A 33 -4.21 -7.16 -10.69
N GLY A 34 -4.91 -8.28 -10.48
CA GLY A 34 -4.33 -9.58 -10.12
C GLY A 34 -3.68 -9.63 -8.73
N ILE A 35 -3.64 -8.52 -7.99
CA ILE A 35 -2.87 -8.31 -6.76
C ILE A 35 -3.73 -7.62 -5.69
N THR A 36 -3.69 -8.16 -4.47
CA THR A 36 -4.30 -7.62 -3.26
C THR A 36 -3.32 -7.70 -2.08
N HIS A 37 -3.53 -6.91 -1.04
CA HIS A 37 -2.65 -6.91 0.12
C HIS A 37 -2.94 -8.10 1.05
N GLY A 38 -1.88 -8.67 1.63
CA GLY A 38 -1.99 -9.71 2.66
C GLY A 38 -2.47 -9.16 4.02
N ARG A 39 -2.80 -10.07 4.95
CA ARG A 39 -3.25 -9.73 6.31
C ARG A 39 -2.19 -8.97 7.12
N PHE A 40 -0.91 -9.17 6.78
CA PHE A 40 0.22 -8.49 7.43
C PHE A 40 0.19 -6.96 7.27
N TRP A 41 -0.56 -6.43 6.29
CA TRP A 41 -0.71 -4.99 6.12
C TRP A 41 -1.69 -4.34 7.09
N GLU A 42 -2.61 -5.10 7.67
CA GLU A 42 -3.71 -4.60 8.50
C GLU A 42 -3.71 -5.14 9.93
N GLN A 43 -2.84 -6.11 10.22
CA GLN A 43 -2.74 -6.73 11.54
C GLN A 43 -2.41 -5.69 12.61
N THR A 44 -3.30 -5.52 13.58
CA THR A 44 -3.22 -4.53 14.68
C THR A 44 -2.57 -5.10 15.94
N GLY A 45 -2.65 -6.43 16.09
CA GLY A 45 -2.01 -7.20 17.16
C GLY A 45 -0.56 -7.55 16.85
N ILE A 46 0.03 -8.33 17.76
CA ILE A 46 1.38 -8.87 17.60
C ILE A 46 1.38 -9.88 16.44
N ILE A 47 2.42 -9.78 15.62
CA ILE A 47 2.71 -10.71 14.53
C ILE A 47 3.78 -11.66 15.05
N HIS A 48 3.37 -12.89 15.35
CA HIS A 48 4.25 -13.93 15.85
C HIS A 48 4.99 -14.60 14.70
N GLU A 49 6.31 -14.76 14.83
CA GLU A 49 7.07 -15.60 13.92
C GLU A 49 6.91 -17.09 14.27
N SER A 50 7.17 -17.96 13.29
CA SER A 50 7.16 -19.42 13.45
C SER A 50 8.10 -19.83 14.58
N GLY A 51 7.56 -20.48 15.61
CA GLY A 51 8.30 -20.90 16.81
C GLY A 51 8.21 -19.94 18.00
N CYS A 52 7.37 -18.90 17.95
CA CYS A 52 7.07 -18.09 19.13
C CYS A 52 6.37 -18.93 20.20
N LYS A 53 7.02 -19.11 21.36
CA LYS A 53 6.48 -19.80 22.55
C LYS A 53 5.86 -18.81 23.54
N GLU A 54 5.05 -17.88 23.04
CA GLU A 54 4.28 -16.87 23.82
C GLU A 54 5.10 -15.82 24.60
N GLU A 55 6.41 -16.00 24.78
CA GLU A 55 7.32 -14.92 25.14
C GLU A 55 7.61 -14.04 23.91
N CYS A 56 6.79 -13.01 23.73
CA CYS A 56 6.93 -12.03 22.65
C CYS A 56 8.20 -11.18 22.84
N GLY A 57 9.34 -11.74 22.46
CA GLY A 57 10.65 -11.08 22.48
C GLY A 57 10.95 -10.29 21.20
N LYS A 58 12.24 -10.06 20.92
CA LYS A 58 12.77 -9.23 19.81
C LYS A 58 12.32 -9.64 18.40
N ARG A 59 11.73 -10.83 18.21
CA ARG A 59 11.35 -11.36 16.88
C ARG A 59 9.90 -11.11 16.52
N CYS A 60 9.01 -10.97 17.50
CA CYS A 60 7.63 -10.66 17.23
C CYS A 60 7.51 -9.17 16.91
N VAL A 61 6.76 -8.84 15.86
CA VAL A 61 6.66 -7.47 15.36
C VAL A 61 5.24 -6.94 15.46
N ARG A 62 5.09 -5.63 15.44
CA ARG A 62 3.78 -4.98 15.39
C ARG A 62 3.75 -3.87 14.35
N ASN A 63 2.64 -3.78 13.63
CA ASN A 63 2.35 -2.61 12.80
C ASN A 63 2.03 -1.39 13.69
N ARG A 64 2.38 -0.20 13.22
CA ARG A 64 2.03 1.06 13.89
C ARG A 64 1.07 1.86 13.04
N GLN A 65 0.40 2.81 13.69
CA GLN A 65 -0.39 3.80 12.98
C GLN A 65 0.55 4.84 12.37
N HIS A 66 0.50 4.96 11.05
CA HIS A 66 1.24 5.96 10.29
C HIS A 66 0.25 6.92 9.63
N THR A 67 0.66 8.18 9.46
CA THR A 67 -0.13 9.19 8.76
C THR A 67 0.44 9.42 7.37
N LEU A 68 -0.30 9.04 6.34
CA LEU A 68 0.02 9.31 4.95
C LEU A 68 -0.66 10.60 4.50
N ARG A 69 0.08 11.46 3.78
CA ARG A 69 -0.41 12.76 3.29
C ARG A 69 -0.46 12.72 1.76
N ILE A 70 -1.62 12.43 1.22
CA ILE A 70 -1.88 12.31 -0.21
C ILE A 70 -2.61 13.55 -0.74
N SER A 71 -2.51 13.82 -2.04
CA SER A 71 -3.26 14.88 -2.71
C SER A 71 -4.77 14.68 -2.60
N VAL A 72 -5.50 15.79 -2.58
CA VAL A 72 -6.97 15.78 -2.56
C VAL A 72 -7.51 15.08 -3.81
N SER A 73 -6.93 15.35 -4.99
CA SER A 73 -7.32 14.73 -6.25
C SER A 73 -7.17 13.21 -6.22
N PHE A 74 -6.04 12.71 -5.73
CA PHE A 74 -5.80 11.28 -5.60
C PHE A 74 -6.75 10.65 -4.56
N ALA A 75 -6.99 11.31 -3.44
CA ALA A 75 -7.96 10.84 -2.44
C ALA A 75 -9.38 10.74 -3.03
N GLN A 76 -9.81 11.73 -3.83
CA GLN A 76 -11.10 11.72 -4.52
C GLN A 76 -11.16 10.61 -5.57
N ALA A 77 -10.10 10.43 -6.35
CA ALA A 77 -10.01 9.38 -7.38
C ALA A 77 -10.06 7.97 -6.78
N LEU A 78 -9.47 7.76 -5.59
CA LEU A 78 -9.61 6.50 -4.86
C LEU A 78 -11.04 6.28 -4.37
N ARG A 79 -11.72 7.34 -3.89
CA ARG A 79 -13.11 7.27 -3.41
C ARG A 79 -14.13 7.05 -4.54
N SER A 80 -13.85 7.52 -5.74
CA SER A 80 -14.77 7.41 -6.87
C SER A 80 -14.80 6.02 -7.51
N LYS A 81 -13.80 5.16 -7.25
CA LYS A 81 -13.80 3.80 -7.81
C LYS A 81 -14.99 2.97 -7.31
N PRO A 82 -15.80 2.40 -8.23
CA PRO A 82 -16.86 1.48 -7.86
C PRO A 82 -16.27 0.22 -7.21
N GLY A 83 -17.04 -0.42 -6.34
CA GLY A 83 -16.66 -1.73 -5.79
C GLY A 83 -16.64 -2.80 -6.89
N PRO A 84 -16.01 -3.96 -6.65
CA PRO A 84 -16.08 -5.08 -7.59
C PRO A 84 -17.54 -5.42 -7.90
N LYS A 85 -17.85 -5.92 -9.11
CA LYS A 85 -19.22 -6.41 -9.42
C LYS A 85 -19.62 -7.40 -8.31
N GLY A 86 -20.73 -7.12 -7.63
CA GLY A 86 -21.14 -7.90 -6.48
C GLY A 86 -21.95 -9.11 -6.88
N ARG A 87 -22.58 -9.73 -5.88
CA ARG A 87 -23.40 -10.92 -6.11
C ARG A 87 -24.69 -10.54 -6.82
N ARG A 88 -25.11 -11.41 -7.73
CA ARG A 88 -26.45 -11.40 -8.32
C ARG A 88 -27.47 -11.44 -7.17
N SER A 89 -28.44 -10.54 -7.20
CA SER A 89 -29.49 -10.47 -6.18
C SER A 89 -30.20 -11.81 -6.05
N SER A 90 -30.31 -12.34 -4.83
CA SER A 90 -31.05 -13.59 -4.55
C SER A 90 -32.58 -13.43 -4.68
N ARG A 91 -33.06 -12.22 -4.97
CA ARG A 91 -34.49 -11.90 -5.10
C ARG A 91 -35.11 -12.27 -6.44
N VAL A 92 -34.31 -12.74 -7.40
CA VAL A 92 -34.81 -13.17 -8.71
C VAL A 92 -34.71 -14.71 -8.80
N PRO A 93 -35.83 -15.44 -8.76
CA PRO A 93 -35.86 -16.86 -9.07
C PRO A 93 -35.54 -17.07 -10.56
N GLY A 94 -34.52 -17.87 -10.88
CA GLY A 94 -34.12 -18.18 -12.26
C GLY A 94 -32.93 -17.37 -12.80
N PRO A 95 -32.59 -17.52 -14.11
CA PRO A 95 -31.51 -16.78 -14.74
C PRO A 95 -31.75 -15.26 -14.65
N THR A 96 -30.71 -14.52 -14.31
CA THR A 96 -30.79 -13.05 -14.16
C THR A 96 -31.11 -12.37 -15.50
N PRO A 97 -32.17 -11.56 -15.63
CA PRO A 97 -32.61 -11.01 -16.91
C PRO A 97 -31.57 -10.08 -17.57
N ASP A 98 -30.90 -9.25 -16.77
CA ASP A 98 -29.88 -8.29 -17.23
C ASP A 98 -28.95 -7.85 -16.08
N GLU A 99 -27.98 -6.97 -16.38
CA GLU A 99 -27.00 -6.46 -15.41
C GLU A 99 -27.60 -5.55 -14.32
N SER A 100 -28.85 -5.08 -14.45
CA SER A 100 -29.50 -4.21 -13.45
C SER A 100 -29.76 -4.92 -12.11
N TYR A 101 -29.76 -6.26 -12.13
CA TYR A 101 -29.92 -7.12 -10.95
C TYR A 101 -28.59 -7.57 -10.32
N VAL A 102 -27.46 -7.15 -10.90
CA VAL A 102 -26.13 -7.36 -10.31
C VAL A 102 -25.86 -6.21 -9.35
N GLN A 103 -26.00 -6.46 -8.05
CA GLN A 103 -25.63 -5.44 -7.07
C GLN A 103 -24.12 -5.23 -7.10
N PRO A 104 -23.60 -4.00 -7.11
CA PRO A 104 -22.19 -3.75 -6.88
C PRO A 104 -21.77 -4.34 -5.53
N GLY A 105 -20.62 -4.98 -5.50
CA GLY A 105 -20.02 -5.50 -4.29
C GLY A 105 -19.71 -4.35 -3.35
N GLN A 106 -19.73 -4.62 -2.04
CA GLN A 106 -19.39 -3.62 -1.05
C GLN A 106 -17.97 -3.10 -1.30
N ARG A 107 -17.83 -1.77 -1.32
CA ARG A 107 -16.52 -1.14 -1.44
C ARG A 107 -15.68 -1.56 -0.24
N ALA A 108 -14.41 -1.82 -0.47
CA ALA A 108 -13.53 -2.09 0.65
C ALA A 108 -13.48 -0.88 1.59
N ASN A 109 -13.67 -1.12 2.89
CA ASN A 109 -13.98 -0.09 3.88
C ASN A 109 -12.89 0.99 3.96
N GLY A 110 -13.16 2.15 3.36
CA GLY A 110 -12.46 3.40 3.58
C GLY A 110 -11.11 3.57 2.87
N LEU A 111 -10.66 4.83 2.88
CA LEU A 111 -9.40 5.27 2.28
C LEU A 111 -8.15 4.52 2.80
N PRO A 112 -8.05 4.09 4.08
CA PRO A 112 -6.91 3.29 4.55
C PRO A 112 -6.73 1.96 3.82
N HIS A 113 -7.82 1.24 3.54
CA HIS A 113 -7.75 -0.01 2.80
C HIS A 113 -7.30 0.24 1.36
N GLN A 114 -7.88 1.25 0.70
CA GLN A 114 -7.50 1.63 -0.66
C GLN A 114 -6.02 2.00 -0.75
N LEU A 115 -5.48 2.70 0.24
CA LEU A 115 -4.06 3.02 0.32
C LEU A 115 -3.17 1.79 0.51
N ARG A 116 -3.53 0.84 1.37
CA ARG A 116 -2.78 -0.44 1.48
C ARG A 116 -2.74 -1.18 0.15
N ARG A 117 -3.84 -1.18 -0.60
CA ARG A 117 -3.88 -1.76 -1.95
C ARG A 117 -2.92 -1.02 -2.90
N GLN A 118 -2.94 0.30 -2.95
CA GLN A 118 -2.05 1.08 -3.81
C GLN A 118 -0.57 0.91 -3.45
N LEU A 119 -0.25 0.85 -2.17
CA LEU A 119 1.10 0.52 -1.69
C LEU A 119 1.52 -0.88 -2.14
N CYS A 120 0.64 -1.87 -1.98
CA CYS A 120 0.91 -3.24 -2.42
C CYS A 120 1.15 -3.31 -3.94
N LEU A 121 0.37 -2.59 -4.75
CA LEU A 121 0.60 -2.49 -6.19
C LEU A 121 1.95 -1.84 -6.51
N LEU A 122 2.28 -0.72 -5.84
CA LEU A 122 3.55 -0.02 -6.00
C LEU A 122 4.74 -0.96 -5.74
N PHE A 123 4.75 -1.66 -4.60
CA PHE A 123 5.87 -2.54 -4.25
C PHE A 123 5.90 -3.84 -5.06
N SER A 124 4.77 -4.27 -5.63
CA SER A 124 4.73 -5.42 -6.54
C SER A 124 5.33 -5.12 -7.91
N MET A 125 5.47 -3.86 -8.30
CA MET A 125 6.11 -3.49 -9.56
C MET A 125 7.61 -3.83 -9.57
N PRO A 126 8.17 -4.23 -10.72
CA PRO A 126 9.63 -4.32 -10.91
C PRO A 126 10.31 -2.98 -10.65
N ASN A 127 11.54 -3.01 -10.14
CA ASN A 127 12.32 -1.78 -9.89
C ASN A 127 12.49 -0.96 -11.16
N ASP A 128 12.80 -1.59 -12.29
CA ASP A 128 12.94 -0.94 -13.60
C ASP A 128 11.68 -0.18 -14.02
N ARG A 129 10.49 -0.69 -13.64
CA ARG A 129 9.23 0.00 -13.95
C ARG A 129 9.07 1.27 -13.11
N ILE A 130 9.47 1.22 -11.83
CA ILE A 130 9.48 2.39 -10.96
C ILE A 130 10.51 3.41 -11.44
N GLN A 131 11.69 2.94 -11.88
CA GLN A 131 12.73 3.78 -12.47
C GLN A 131 12.20 4.53 -13.70
N ARG A 132 11.67 3.81 -14.70
CA ARG A 132 11.11 4.43 -15.91
C ARG A 132 10.04 5.46 -15.60
N MET A 133 9.14 5.15 -14.65
CA MET A 133 8.11 6.11 -14.22
C MET A 133 8.70 7.42 -13.67
N LEU A 134 9.85 7.38 -13.01
CA LEU A 134 10.53 8.58 -12.50
C LEU A 134 11.27 9.31 -13.61
N GLU A 135 11.92 8.58 -14.52
CA GLU A 135 12.66 9.14 -15.64
C GLU A 135 11.72 9.82 -16.67
N GLU A 136 10.52 9.27 -16.86
CA GLU A 136 9.47 9.83 -17.72
C GLU A 136 8.91 11.16 -17.19
N ASP A 137 9.03 11.46 -15.89
CA ASP A 137 8.52 12.69 -15.26
C ASP A 137 9.53 13.30 -14.27
N MET A 138 10.75 13.59 -14.76
CA MET A 138 11.81 14.20 -13.95
C MET A 138 11.42 15.57 -13.35
N ALA A 139 10.48 16.27 -13.99
CA ALA A 139 9.95 17.55 -13.54
C ALA A 139 8.75 17.42 -12.58
N TYR A 140 8.47 16.21 -12.08
CA TYR A 140 7.31 15.93 -11.23
C TYR A 140 7.12 16.98 -10.13
N LYS A 141 5.94 17.60 -10.12
CA LYS A 141 5.54 18.55 -9.09
C LYS A 141 4.44 17.96 -8.20
N PRO A 142 4.71 17.79 -6.89
CA PRO A 142 3.68 17.40 -5.95
C PRO A 142 2.54 18.42 -5.94
N GLU A 143 1.30 17.94 -5.98
CA GLU A 143 0.13 18.82 -5.90
C GLU A 143 0.03 19.56 -4.56
N LYS A 144 -0.53 20.77 -4.61
CA LYS A 144 -0.92 21.55 -3.44
C LYS A 144 -2.20 20.96 -2.82
N GLY A 145 -2.34 21.08 -1.50
CA GLY A 145 -3.46 20.51 -0.76
C GLY A 145 -3.27 19.02 -0.51
N LYS A 146 -3.18 18.63 0.77
CA LYS A 146 -2.98 17.24 1.18
C LYS A 146 -4.04 16.83 2.20
N VAL A 147 -4.55 15.61 2.06
CA VAL A 147 -5.42 14.94 3.02
C VAL A 147 -4.57 14.01 3.86
N ALA A 148 -4.70 14.11 5.19
CA ALA A 148 -4.06 13.20 6.13
C ALA A 148 -4.92 11.95 6.32
N VAL A 149 -4.31 10.78 6.18
CA VAL A 149 -4.98 9.48 6.36
C VAL A 149 -4.18 8.64 7.33
N GLY A 150 -4.80 8.30 8.47
CA GLY A 150 -4.24 7.35 9.42
C GLY A 150 -4.39 5.92 8.91
N VAL A 151 -3.28 5.19 8.82
CA VAL A 151 -3.26 3.80 8.36
C VAL A 151 -2.39 2.98 9.30
N VAL A 152 -2.95 1.92 9.89
CA VAL A 152 -2.15 0.90 10.59
C VAL A 152 -1.51 0.01 9.54
N MET A 153 -0.19 -0.03 9.49
CA MET A 153 0.59 -0.75 8.48
C MET A 153 2.05 -0.95 8.94
N PRO A 154 2.86 -1.74 8.22
CA PRO A 154 4.29 -1.82 8.47
C PRO A 154 4.98 -0.48 8.22
N ASN A 155 6.10 -0.25 8.89
CA ASN A 155 6.97 0.88 8.63
C ASN A 155 7.81 0.59 7.38
N LEU A 156 7.64 1.41 6.35
CA LEU A 156 8.25 1.16 5.04
C LEU A 156 9.65 1.76 4.88
N ASP A 157 10.26 2.27 5.95
CA ASP A 157 11.54 2.96 5.89
C ASP A 157 12.64 2.11 5.25
N LYS A 158 12.80 0.87 5.70
CA LYS A 158 13.82 -0.06 5.18
C LYS A 158 13.60 -0.37 3.71
N ALA A 159 12.40 -0.80 3.32
CA ALA A 159 12.07 -1.08 1.93
C ALA A 159 12.27 0.12 1.00
N MET A 160 11.92 1.33 1.46
CA MET A 160 12.13 2.55 0.68
C MET A 160 13.59 2.94 0.56
N GLN A 161 14.41 2.72 1.58
CA GLN A 161 15.85 2.92 1.50
C GLN A 161 16.51 1.93 0.53
N GLU A 162 16.11 0.66 0.54
CA GLU A 162 16.58 -0.35 -0.41
C GLU A 162 16.22 0.03 -1.86
N LEU A 163 14.95 0.43 -2.09
CA LEU A 163 14.50 0.90 -3.39
C LEU A 163 15.27 2.15 -3.84
N TYR A 164 15.43 3.15 -2.95
CA TYR A 164 16.17 4.37 -3.24
C TYR A 164 17.62 4.08 -3.66
N ARG A 165 18.34 3.24 -2.90
CA ARG A 165 19.73 2.85 -3.22
C ARG A 165 19.82 2.17 -4.58
N TRP A 166 18.87 1.28 -4.88
CA TRP A 166 18.82 0.63 -6.18
C TRP A 166 18.59 1.64 -7.31
N LEU A 167 17.62 2.55 -7.16
CA LEU A 167 17.28 3.57 -8.17
C LEU A 167 18.45 4.51 -8.45
N VAL A 168 19.10 5.03 -7.41
CA VAL A 168 20.25 5.95 -7.55
C VAL A 168 21.48 5.25 -8.13
N LYS A 169 21.65 3.95 -7.85
CA LYS A 169 22.71 3.15 -8.49
C LYS A 169 22.44 2.96 -9.99
N ALA A 170 21.18 2.76 -10.38
CA ALA A 170 20.80 2.59 -11.78
C ALA A 170 20.84 3.91 -12.57
N ASN A 171 20.37 5.01 -11.96
CA ASN A 171 20.44 6.36 -12.52
C ASN A 171 20.73 7.39 -11.41
N PRO A 172 21.97 7.93 -11.35
CA PRO A 172 22.36 8.89 -10.32
C PRO A 172 21.53 10.17 -10.26
N ASP A 173 20.91 10.60 -11.36
CA ASP A 173 20.13 11.84 -11.40
C ASP A 173 18.83 11.73 -10.60
N LEU A 174 18.34 10.51 -10.38
CA LEU A 174 17.16 10.24 -9.57
C LEU A 174 17.33 10.67 -8.11
N ARG A 175 18.55 10.85 -7.61
CA ARG A 175 18.80 11.38 -6.25
C ARG A 175 18.16 12.75 -6.04
N PHE A 176 17.97 13.52 -7.11
CA PHE A 176 17.36 14.85 -7.07
C PHE A 176 15.87 14.84 -7.41
N HIS A 177 15.30 13.68 -7.75
CA HIS A 177 13.92 13.57 -8.17
C HIS A 177 12.97 14.04 -7.06
N PRO A 178 12.03 14.98 -7.31
CA PRO A 178 11.15 15.53 -6.28
C PRO A 178 10.29 14.48 -5.56
N ALA A 179 9.97 13.36 -6.23
CA ALA A 179 9.28 12.24 -5.61
C ALA A 179 10.07 11.60 -4.46
N LEU A 180 11.39 11.45 -4.63
CA LEU A 180 12.27 10.74 -3.69
C LEU A 180 12.82 11.65 -2.57
N LYS A 181 12.72 12.98 -2.69
CA LYS A 181 13.11 13.91 -1.63
C LYS A 181 12.28 13.68 -0.36
N ARG A 182 12.92 13.52 0.81
CA ARG A 182 12.37 13.39 2.20
C ARG A 182 12.32 11.95 2.73
N ARG A 183 11.67 11.77 3.89
CA ARG A 183 11.42 10.48 4.57
C ARG A 183 10.55 9.55 3.70
N TRP A 184 10.51 8.27 4.05
CA TRP A 184 9.78 7.24 3.30
C TRP A 184 8.29 7.58 3.06
N ALA A 185 7.58 8.14 4.04
CA ALA A 185 6.14 8.38 3.94
C ALA A 185 5.75 9.38 2.83
N PRO A 186 6.36 10.58 2.74
CA PRO A 186 6.19 11.44 1.57
C PRO A 186 6.56 10.78 0.24
N ALA A 187 7.64 9.99 0.22
CA ALA A 187 8.12 9.36 -1.01
C ALA A 187 7.12 8.33 -1.55
N VAL A 188 6.61 7.42 -0.70
CA VAL A 188 5.60 6.45 -1.13
C VAL A 188 4.30 7.11 -1.58
N CYS A 189 3.88 8.20 -0.92
CA CYS A 189 2.68 8.93 -1.34
C CYS A 189 2.81 9.46 -2.76
N ARG A 190 3.96 10.06 -3.10
CA ARG A 190 4.21 10.60 -4.44
C ARG A 190 4.38 9.51 -5.48
N LEU A 191 5.07 8.43 -5.15
CA LEU A 191 5.18 7.28 -6.06
C LEU A 191 3.82 6.67 -6.38
N MET A 192 2.92 6.56 -5.39
CA MET A 192 1.53 6.14 -5.64
C MET A 192 0.77 7.13 -6.52
N GLU A 193 0.91 8.43 -6.27
CA GLU A 193 0.28 9.49 -7.08
C GLU A 193 0.76 9.43 -8.55
N MET A 194 2.07 9.29 -8.78
CA MET A 194 2.65 9.15 -10.12
C MET A 194 2.16 7.86 -10.80
N HIS A 195 2.22 6.74 -10.09
CA HIS A 195 1.76 5.45 -10.61
C HIS A 195 0.30 5.49 -11.04
N TRP A 196 -0.54 6.14 -10.22
CA TRP A 196 -1.96 6.32 -10.53
C TRP A 196 -2.19 7.11 -11.82
N ARG A 197 -1.47 8.23 -11.99
CA ARG A 197 -1.59 9.07 -13.20
C ARG A 197 -1.21 8.31 -14.47
N ILE A 198 -0.18 7.46 -14.40
CA ILE A 198 0.23 6.62 -15.54
C ILE A 198 -0.83 5.59 -15.89
N GLN A 199 -1.50 5.00 -14.89
CA GLN A 199 -2.56 4.01 -15.12
C GLN A 199 -3.89 4.62 -15.59
N HIS A 200 -4.10 5.91 -15.31
CA HIS A 200 -5.35 6.61 -15.63
C HIS A 200 -5.02 7.95 -16.30
N PRO A 201 -4.44 7.91 -17.52
CA PRO A 201 -4.25 9.13 -18.30
C PRO A 201 -5.62 9.79 -18.51
N LYS A 202 -5.66 11.11 -18.43
CA LYS A 202 -6.88 11.89 -18.69
C LYS A 202 -7.24 11.85 -20.17
#